data_AF-A0A7C8EMC1-F1
#
_entry.id   AF-A0A7C8EMC1-F1
#
_cell.length_a   1.000
_cell.length_b   1.000
_cell.length_c   1.000
_cell.angle_alpha   90.00
_cell.angle_beta   90.00
_cell.angle_gamma   90.00
#
_symmetry.space_group_name_H-M   'P 1'
#
loop_
_entity.id
_entity.type
_entity.pdbx_description
1 polymer ?
#
loop_
_entity_poly.entity_id
_entity_poly.type
_entity_poly.pdbx_seq_one_letter_code
_entity_poly.pdbx_strand_id
1 'polypeptide(L)'
;MASIFKQQYTIEDPNTHKRVKKKTVHWYIDYKGEDGSRKRVRGFKDKQATKELAAQLELESGRAQRGMVDKYKDHRKKPLSEHLADFKTSLSSNDT
;
A
#
# COMPACT_ATOMS: atom_id res chain seq x y z
N MET A 1 7.50 0.41 13.25
CA MET A 1 6.50 1.29 13.87
C MET A 1 6.03 2.28 12.83
N ALA A 2 4.75 2.20 12.49
CA ALA A 2 4.12 3.05 11.51
C ALA A 2 3.84 4.41 12.16
N SER A 3 4.20 5.48 11.46
CA SER A 3 3.92 6.83 11.89
C SER A 3 2.71 7.37 11.15
N ILE A 4 1.81 8.04 11.87
CA ILE A 4 0.60 8.65 11.32
C ILE A 4 0.68 10.15 11.50
N PHE A 5 0.58 10.88 10.39
CA PHE A 5 0.73 12.34 10.41
C PHE A 5 -0.18 13.00 9.38
N LYS A 6 -0.39 14.32 9.54
CA LYS A 6 -1.01 15.15 8.49
C LYS A 6 0.09 15.81 7.68
N GLN A 7 0.11 15.54 6.38
CA GLN A 7 1.04 16.21 5.48
C GLN A 7 0.73 17.71 5.44
N GLN A 8 1.76 18.52 5.58
CA GLN A 8 1.70 19.97 5.44
C GLN A 8 2.09 20.38 4.04
N TYR A 9 1.42 21.38 3.49
CA TYR A 9 1.78 22.02 2.23
C TYR A 9 1.68 23.54 2.38
N THR A 10 2.47 24.25 1.57
CA THR A 10 2.45 25.72 1.55
C THR A 10 1.61 26.19 0.39
N ILE A 11 0.76 27.16 0.64
CA ILE A 11 -0.11 27.81 -0.32
C ILE A 11 0.00 29.32 -0.11
N GLU A 12 0.00 30.08 -1.19
CA GLU A 12 -0.12 31.53 -1.12
C GLU A 12 -1.59 31.91 -0.91
N ASP A 13 -1.84 32.74 0.10
CA ASP A 13 -3.18 33.27 0.36
C ASP A 13 -3.55 34.28 -0.73
N PRO A 14 -4.65 34.09 -1.47
CA PRO A 14 -5.01 34.96 -2.59
C PRO A 14 -5.34 36.41 -2.16
N ASN A 15 -5.72 36.62 -0.90
CA ASN A 15 -6.08 37.95 -0.41
C ASN A 15 -4.87 38.70 0.18
N THR A 16 -3.97 37.97 0.84
CA THR A 16 -2.82 38.58 1.56
C THR A 16 -1.48 38.40 0.87
N HIS A 17 -1.40 37.57 -0.19
CA HIS A 17 -0.16 37.20 -0.90
C HIS A 17 0.94 36.65 0.05
N LYS A 18 0.54 36.17 1.22
CA LYS A 18 1.43 35.58 2.23
C LYS A 18 1.42 34.07 2.09
N ARG A 19 2.58 33.45 2.33
CA ARG A 19 2.73 32.00 2.36
C ARG A 19 2.14 31.43 3.65
N VAL A 20 1.08 30.63 3.53
CA VAL A 20 0.40 29.98 4.65
C VAL A 20 0.62 28.46 4.59
N LYS A 21 0.92 27.85 5.73
CA LYS A 21 1.02 26.38 5.86
C LYS A 21 -0.36 25.79 6.13
N LYS A 22 -0.85 24.93 5.24
CA LYS A 22 -2.10 24.16 5.43
C LYS A 22 -1.79 22.70 5.66
N LYS A 23 -2.69 22.02 6.39
CA LYS A 23 -2.66 20.57 6.60
C LYS A 23 -3.61 19.90 5.63
N THR A 24 -3.23 18.73 5.16
CA THR A 24 -4.11 17.86 4.36
C THR A 24 -5.32 17.39 5.18
N VAL A 25 -6.43 17.13 4.49
CA VAL A 25 -7.66 16.64 5.12
C VAL A 25 -7.45 15.20 5.60
N HIS A 26 -6.76 14.40 4.80
CA HIS A 26 -6.51 12.99 5.07
C HIS A 26 -5.26 12.81 5.93
N TRP A 27 -5.27 11.79 6.76
CA TRP A 27 -4.08 11.32 7.45
C TRP A 27 -3.23 10.48 6.50
N TYR A 28 -1.92 10.48 6.74
CA TYR A 28 -0.94 9.68 6.00
C TYR A 28 -0.25 8.73 6.95
N ILE A 29 0.04 7.54 6.44
CA ILE A 29 0.74 6.47 7.13
C ILE A 29 2.12 6.34 6.49
N ASP A 30 3.16 6.30 7.31
CA ASP A 30 4.52 5.98 6.89
C ASP A 30 4.99 4.74 7.65
N TYR A 31 5.24 3.65 6.94
CA TYR A 31 5.63 2.36 7.51
C TYR A 31 6.82 1.75 6.76
N LYS A 32 7.52 0.83 7.44
CA LYS A 32 8.65 0.09 6.86
C LYS A 32 8.12 -1.16 6.16
N GLY A 33 8.39 -1.27 4.86
CA GLY A 33 8.07 -2.44 4.05
C GLY A 33 9.08 -3.56 4.22
N GLU A 34 8.84 -4.64 3.48
CA GLU A 34 9.58 -5.91 3.51
C GLU A 34 11.06 -5.73 3.16
N ASP A 35 11.33 -4.95 2.11
CA ASP A 35 12.68 -4.63 1.63
C ASP A 35 13.40 -3.60 2.51
N GLY A 36 12.81 -3.24 3.65
CA GLY A 36 13.28 -2.19 4.54
C GLY A 36 13.07 -0.77 4.03
N SER A 37 12.48 -0.59 2.85
CA SER A 37 12.08 0.70 2.29
C SER A 37 10.90 1.32 3.06
N ARG A 38 10.90 2.65 3.21
CA ARG A 38 9.76 3.37 3.80
C ARG A 38 8.70 3.63 2.74
N LYS A 39 7.49 3.14 2.97
CA LYS A 39 6.34 3.37 2.08
C LYS A 39 5.37 4.33 2.76
N ARG A 40 4.89 5.30 1.97
CA ARG A 40 3.89 6.27 2.40
C ARG A 40 2.55 5.97 1.73
N VAL A 41 1.52 5.79 2.54
CA VAL A 41 0.17 5.47 2.08
C VAL A 41 -0.80 6.53 2.59
N ARG A 42 -1.73 6.93 1.73
CA ARG A 42 -2.82 7.83 2.11
C ARG A 42 -3.85 7.04 2.93
N GLY A 43 -4.13 7.52 4.13
CA GLY A 43 -5.17 6.98 5.00
C GLY A 43 -6.50 7.72 4.83
N PHE A 44 -7.31 7.68 5.89
CA PHE A 44 -8.66 8.26 5.91
C PHE A 44 -8.67 9.68 6.47
N LYS A 45 -9.84 10.33 6.41
CA LYS A 45 -10.06 11.62 7.11
C LYS A 45 -10.09 11.44 8.63
N ASP A 46 -10.62 10.31 9.07
CA ASP A 46 -10.64 9.92 10.47
C ASP A 46 -9.29 9.31 10.90
N LYS A 47 -8.83 9.71 12.09
CA LYS A 47 -7.57 9.27 12.68
C LYS A 47 -7.68 7.83 13.20
N GLN A 48 -8.83 7.42 13.74
CA GLN A 48 -8.99 6.06 14.27
C GLN A 48 -8.97 5.03 13.15
N ALA A 49 -9.78 5.21 12.10
CA ALA A 49 -9.73 4.35 10.91
C ALA A 49 -8.31 4.26 10.29
N THR A 50 -7.56 5.37 10.30
CA THR A 50 -6.18 5.38 9.80
C THR A 50 -5.22 4.59 10.70
N LYS A 51 -5.44 4.57 12.03
CA LYS A 51 -4.63 3.76 12.95
C LYS A 51 -4.83 2.26 12.72
N GLU A 52 -6.06 1.84 12.48
CA GLU A 52 -6.37 0.45 12.16
C GLU A 52 -5.69 0.01 10.86
N LEU A 53 -5.79 0.84 9.82
CA LEU A 53 -5.09 0.59 8.56
C LEU A 53 -3.56 0.53 8.74
N ALA A 54 -2.99 1.42 9.55
CA ALA A 54 -1.56 1.40 9.84
C ALA A 54 -1.13 0.12 10.55
N ALA A 55 -1.90 -0.35 11.53
CA ALA A 55 -1.63 -1.61 12.24
C ALA A 55 -1.70 -2.82 11.30
N GLN A 56 -2.67 -2.84 10.38
CA GLN A 56 -2.78 -3.89 9.36
C GLN A 56 -1.55 -3.92 8.44
N LEU A 57 -1.10 -2.75 7.96
CA LEU A 57 0.09 -2.65 7.09
C LEU A 57 1.38 -3.08 7.78
N GLU A 58 1.55 -2.77 9.07
CA GLU A 58 2.70 -3.27 9.85
C GLU A 58 2.67 -4.77 10.05
N LEU A 59 1.48 -5.34 10.29
CA LEU A 59 1.32 -6.78 10.44
C LEU A 59 1.63 -7.49 9.12
N GLU A 60 1.13 -6.97 7.99
CA GLU A 60 1.39 -7.53 6.66
C GLU A 60 2.88 -7.46 6.33
N SER A 61 3.54 -6.31 6.56
CA SER A 61 4.98 -6.20 6.32
C SER A 61 5.81 -7.09 7.22
N GLY A 62 5.43 -7.26 8.50
CA GLY A 62 6.10 -8.17 9.43
C GLY A 62 5.94 -9.64 9.05
N ARG A 63 4.76 -10.05 8.56
CA ARG A 63 4.54 -11.40 8.03
C ARG A 63 5.40 -11.65 6.81
N ALA A 64 5.44 -10.68 5.92
CA ALA A 64 6.15 -10.82 4.68
C ALA A 64 7.67 -10.79 4.84
N GLN A 65 8.20 -9.99 5.79
CA GLN A 65 9.61 -10.06 6.20
C GLN A 65 9.99 -11.44 6.75
N ARG A 66 9.06 -12.15 7.40
CA ARG A 66 9.26 -13.54 7.87
C ARG A 66 9.08 -14.58 6.78
N GLY A 67 8.95 -14.18 5.51
CA GLY A 67 8.71 -15.07 4.39
C GLY A 67 7.30 -15.69 4.37
N MET A 68 6.39 -15.26 5.24
CA MET A 68 4.98 -15.66 5.24
C MET A 68 4.18 -14.84 4.21
N VAL A 69 4.72 -14.72 2.99
CA VAL A 69 4.05 -14.10 1.85
C VAL A 69 3.26 -15.18 1.14
N ASP A 70 1.95 -14.96 0.94
CA ASP A 70 1.16 -15.78 0.03
C ASP A 70 1.62 -15.51 -1.40
N LYS A 71 2.56 -16.32 -1.89
CA LYS A 71 3.11 -16.26 -3.26
C LYS A 71 2.02 -16.41 -4.33
N TYR A 72 0.87 -16.99 -3.97
CA TYR A 72 -0.24 -17.25 -4.89
C TYR A 72 -1.36 -16.21 -4.78
N LYS A 73 -1.21 -15.15 -3.97
CA LYS A 73 -2.22 -14.11 -3.78
C LYS A 73 -2.66 -13.46 -5.10
N ASP A 74 -1.72 -13.22 -6.00
CA ASP A 74 -2.01 -12.62 -7.31
C ASP A 74 -2.62 -13.65 -8.27
N HIS A 75 -2.14 -14.90 -8.24
CA HIS A 75 -2.74 -15.99 -9.01
C HIS A 75 -4.19 -16.24 -8.59
N ARG A 76 -4.52 -16.19 -7.29
CA ARG A 76 -5.90 -16.38 -6.79
C ARG A 76 -6.89 -15.32 -7.26
N LYS A 77 -6.42 -14.15 -7.70
CA LYS A 77 -7.26 -13.08 -8.26
C LYS A 77 -7.47 -13.21 -9.76
N LYS A 78 -6.69 -14.03 -10.45
CA LYS A 78 -6.84 -14.24 -11.89
C LYS A 78 -8.10 -15.05 -12.19
N PRO A 79 -8.79 -14.77 -13.31
CA PRO A 79 -9.93 -15.57 -13.72
C PRO A 79 -9.50 -16.99 -14.09
N LEU A 80 -10.40 -17.96 -13.87
CA LEU A 80 -10.14 -19.39 -14.13
C LEU A 80 -9.70 -19.65 -15.58
N SER A 81 -10.21 -18.87 -16.54
CA SER A 81 -9.85 -18.97 -17.95
C SER A 81 -8.36 -18.75 -18.21
N GLU A 82 -7.72 -17.81 -17.50
CA GLU A 82 -6.28 -17.56 -17.63
C GLU A 82 -5.47 -18.75 -17.10
N HIS A 83 -5.90 -19.36 -16.00
CA HIS A 83 -5.25 -20.56 -15.47
C HIS A 83 -5.31 -21.75 -16.43
N LEU A 84 -6.45 -21.94 -17.10
CA LEU A 84 -6.61 -23.00 -18.10
C LEU A 84 -5.71 -22.75 -19.33
N ALA A 85 -5.57 -21.49 -19.76
CA ALA A 85 -4.68 -21.12 -20.85
C ALA A 85 -3.21 -21.37 -20.49
N ASP A 86 -2.75 -20.91 -19.32
CA ASP A 86 -1.40 -21.15 -18.82
C ASP A 86 -1.11 -22.66 -18.71
N PHE A 87 -2.07 -23.44 -18.21
CA PHE A 87 -1.94 -24.89 -18.09
C PHE A 87 -1.83 -25.58 -19.46
N LYS A 88 -2.68 -25.20 -20.43
CA LYS A 88 -2.61 -25.73 -21.80
C LYS A 88 -1.26 -25.45 -22.46
N THR A 89 -0.72 -24.25 -22.25
CA THR A 89 0.60 -23.86 -22.76
C THR A 89 1.72 -24.69 -22.14
N SER A 90 1.63 -24.97 -20.82
CA SER A 90 2.60 -25.82 -20.12
C SER A 90 2.59 -27.27 -20.61
N LEU A 91 1.42 -27.83 -20.94
CA LEU A 91 1.30 -29.17 -21.51
C LEU A 91 1.94 -29.25 -22.90
N SER A 92 1.65 -28.29 -23.78
CA SER A 92 2.23 -28.28 -25.13
C SER A 92 3.75 -28.11 -25.16
N SER A 93 4.35 -27.52 -24.12
CA SER A 93 5.80 -27.38 -24.00
C SER A 93 6.50 -28.64 -23.45
N ASN A 94 5.76 -29.55 -22.81
CA ASN A 94 6.30 -30.79 -22.24
C ASN A 94 6.17 -31.99 -23.20
N ASP A 95 5.37 -31.86 -24.27
CA ASP A 95 5.18 -32.89 -25.30
C ASP A 95 6.20 -32.83 -26.45
N THR A 96 7.23 -31.98 -26.35
CA THR A 96 8.38 -31.88 -27.28
C THR A 96 9.69 -32.20 -26.59
#